data_AF-A0A853ITS4-F1
#
_entry.id   AF-A0A853ITS4-F1
#
_cell.length_a   1.000
_cell.length_b   1.000
_cell.length_c   1.000
_cell.angle_alpha   90.00
_cell.angle_beta   90.00
_cell.angle_gamma   90.00
#
_symmetry.space_group_name_H-M   'P 1'
#
loop_
_entity.id
_entity.type
_entity.pdbx_description
1 polymer ?
#
loop_
_entity_poly.entity_id
_entity_poly.type
_entity_poly.pdbx_seq_one_letter_code
_entity_poly.pdbx_strand_id
1 'polypeptide(L)'
;MPLRLHRLLALTAALAFTTLARADVVQVAVAANFTAPARALAEVFARTTGHEARLSFGATGAFYTQIKNGAPFDVLLAADDERPARLEKEGDTVPGSRFTYATGQLVLWSAKPGLVDDEGAVLKHGQFGKIAIANPKNAPYGAAAVEAMNKLGLAAALQPKLVTGESIGQTYNFIATGNAELGFVALAQVLDGGKLKSGSMWVVPAQYHAPIIQDAVILKRAANNPAAKAWMELLKTPQSKELIRSYGYAVK
;
A
#
# COMPACT_ATOMS: atom_id res chain seq x y z
N MET A 1 68.37 13.22 -5.45
CA MET A 1 67.03 13.82 -5.33
C MET A 1 65.94 12.92 -5.98
N PRO A 2 65.57 11.73 -5.44
CA PRO A 2 64.61 10.83 -6.10
C PRO A 2 63.29 10.56 -5.32
N LEU A 3 63.04 11.24 -4.18
CA LEU A 3 61.88 10.95 -3.31
C LEU A 3 60.54 11.58 -3.75
N ARG A 4 60.52 12.45 -4.77
CA ARG A 4 59.27 13.14 -5.20
C ARG A 4 58.45 12.37 -6.23
N LEU A 5 59.05 11.43 -6.98
CA LEU A 5 58.35 10.73 -8.06
C LEU A 5 57.48 9.56 -7.54
N HIS A 6 57.85 8.97 -6.40
CA HIS A 6 57.11 7.85 -5.79
C HIS A 6 55.83 8.31 -5.08
N ARG A 7 55.76 9.57 -4.62
CA ARG A 7 54.55 10.15 -4.03
C ARG A 7 53.49 10.51 -5.06
N LEU A 8 53.87 10.81 -6.31
CA LEU A 8 52.92 11.08 -7.38
C LEU A 8 52.28 9.80 -7.94
N LEU A 9 53.00 8.67 -8.00
CA LEU A 9 52.43 7.38 -8.44
C LEU A 9 51.45 6.79 -7.41
N ALA A 10 51.64 7.05 -6.12
CA ALA A 10 50.71 6.59 -5.09
C ALA A 10 49.37 7.36 -5.10
N LEU A 11 49.36 8.60 -5.61
CA LEU A 11 48.14 9.42 -5.66
C LEU A 11 47.24 9.09 -6.86
N THR A 12 47.80 8.61 -7.97
CA THR A 12 47.04 8.19 -9.16
C THR A 12 46.44 6.78 -9.03
N ALA A 13 47.03 5.89 -8.22
CA ALA A 13 46.45 4.57 -7.95
C ALA A 13 45.23 4.59 -7.00
N ALA A 14 45.08 5.65 -6.20
CA ALA A 14 43.96 5.78 -5.26
C ALA A 14 42.64 6.26 -5.92
N LEU A 15 42.67 6.76 -7.16
CA LEU A 15 41.47 7.20 -7.89
C LEU A 15 40.78 6.08 -8.68
N ALA A 16 41.34 4.87 -8.76
CA ALA A 16 40.81 3.78 -9.59
C ALA A 16 39.80 2.85 -8.88
N PHE A 17 39.47 3.10 -7.61
CA PHE A 17 38.53 2.29 -6.82
C PHE A 17 37.25 3.05 -6.42
N THR A 18 36.82 4.04 -7.20
CA THR A 18 35.41 4.45 -7.13
C THR A 18 34.60 3.35 -7.82
N THR A 19 34.14 2.35 -7.06
CA THR A 19 33.04 1.50 -7.51
C THR A 19 31.92 2.44 -7.91
N LEU A 20 31.58 2.52 -9.20
CA LEU A 20 30.32 3.13 -9.60
C LEU A 20 29.23 2.35 -8.83
N ALA A 21 28.64 2.98 -7.82
CA ALA A 21 27.47 2.44 -7.16
C ALA A 21 26.40 2.31 -8.24
N ARG A 22 26.19 1.09 -8.74
CA ARG A 22 25.26 0.83 -9.80
C ARG A 22 23.86 0.94 -9.20
N ALA A 23 23.12 1.95 -9.63
CA ALA A 23 21.72 2.10 -9.31
C ALA A 23 20.93 0.93 -9.90
N ASP A 24 20.59 -0.05 -9.07
CA ASP A 24 19.64 -1.11 -9.41
C ASP A 24 18.17 -0.64 -9.28
N VAL A 25 17.28 -1.40 -9.92
CA VAL A 25 15.83 -1.15 -9.95
C VAL A 25 15.12 -2.26 -9.17
N VAL A 26 14.11 -1.91 -8.37
CA VAL A 26 13.17 -2.85 -7.75
C VAL A 26 11.78 -2.67 -8.35
N GLN A 27 11.17 -3.76 -8.81
CA GLN A 27 9.78 -3.80 -9.26
C GLN A 27 8.85 -4.10 -8.09
N VAL A 28 8.04 -3.14 -7.66
CA VAL A 28 7.19 -3.26 -6.47
C VAL A 28 5.72 -3.34 -6.87
N ALA A 29 5.08 -4.47 -6.60
CA ALA A 29 3.63 -4.59 -6.63
C ALA A 29 3.06 -4.01 -5.32
N VAL A 30 2.24 -2.96 -5.40
CA VAL A 30 1.73 -2.22 -4.26
C VAL A 30 0.21 -2.25 -4.26
N ALA A 31 -0.38 -2.79 -3.19
CA ALA A 31 -1.83 -2.73 -3.01
C ALA A 31 -2.32 -1.27 -3.07
N ALA A 32 -3.36 -1.01 -3.85
CA ALA A 32 -3.78 0.34 -4.25
C ALA A 32 -4.10 1.28 -3.06
N ASN A 33 -4.44 0.72 -1.89
CA ASN A 33 -4.62 1.49 -0.66
C ASN A 33 -3.38 2.30 -0.28
N PHE A 34 -2.18 1.76 -0.53
CA PHE A 34 -0.89 2.30 -0.11
C PHE A 34 -0.20 3.15 -1.20
N THR A 35 -0.96 3.63 -2.20
CA THR A 35 -0.41 4.35 -3.37
C THR A 35 0.35 5.62 -2.99
N ALA A 36 -0.25 6.50 -2.18
CA ALA A 36 0.37 7.77 -1.81
C ALA A 36 1.63 7.59 -0.93
N PRO A 37 1.59 6.79 0.15
CA PRO A 37 2.80 6.46 0.92
C PRO A 37 3.91 5.84 0.07
N ALA A 38 3.58 4.88 -0.81
CA ALA A 38 4.58 4.21 -1.63
C ALA A 38 5.29 5.17 -2.59
N ARG A 39 4.57 6.14 -3.18
CA ARG A 39 5.18 7.20 -4.02
C ARG A 39 6.14 8.07 -3.22
N ALA A 40 5.72 8.54 -2.04
CA ALA A 40 6.58 9.33 -1.17
C ALA A 40 7.83 8.53 -0.71
N LEU A 41 7.65 7.24 -0.39
CA LEU A 41 8.76 6.33 -0.05
C LEU A 41 9.70 6.10 -1.24
N ALA A 42 9.20 6.02 -2.48
CA ALA A 42 10.04 5.89 -3.66
C ALA A 42 10.94 7.11 -3.89
N GLU A 43 10.46 8.32 -3.58
CA GLU A 43 11.30 9.53 -3.60
C GLU A 43 12.41 9.48 -2.55
N VAL A 44 12.06 9.07 -1.31
CA VAL A 44 13.04 8.90 -0.24
C VAL A 44 14.07 7.82 -0.62
N PHE A 45 13.60 6.70 -1.19
CA PHE A 45 14.43 5.59 -1.63
C PHE A 45 15.46 6.02 -2.66
N ALA A 46 15.03 6.72 -3.71
CA ALA A 46 15.92 7.23 -4.75
C ALA A 46 16.97 8.19 -4.19
N ARG A 47 16.57 9.12 -3.31
CA ARG A 47 17.49 10.10 -2.71
C ARG A 47 18.50 9.48 -1.76
N THR A 48 18.09 8.47 -0.98
CA THR A 48 18.91 7.90 0.09
C THR A 48 19.80 6.74 -0.36
N THR A 49 19.42 6.04 -1.43
CA THR A 49 20.13 4.83 -1.88
C THR A 49 20.69 4.94 -3.29
N GLY A 50 20.18 5.85 -4.11
CA GLY A 50 20.45 5.91 -5.55
C GLY A 50 19.71 4.85 -6.38
N HIS A 51 19.02 3.89 -5.76
CA HIS A 51 18.20 2.88 -6.45
C HIS A 51 16.85 3.45 -6.92
N GLU A 52 16.22 2.79 -7.89
CA GLU A 52 14.88 3.16 -8.39
C GLU A 52 13.82 2.14 -7.92
N ALA A 53 12.69 2.60 -7.40
CA ALA A 53 11.52 1.76 -7.15
C ALA A 53 10.45 2.00 -8.22
N ARG A 54 10.20 0.99 -9.06
CA ARG A 54 9.12 1.01 -10.07
C ARG A 54 7.86 0.41 -9.49
N LEU A 55 6.88 1.27 -9.26
CA LEU A 55 5.66 0.91 -8.53
C LEU A 55 4.53 0.55 -9.49
N SER A 56 3.90 -0.60 -9.26
CA SER A 56 2.64 -1.00 -9.90
C SER A 56 1.53 -1.04 -8.86
N PHE A 57 0.37 -0.45 -9.15
CA PHE A 57 -0.74 -0.35 -8.20
C PHE A 57 -1.94 -1.19 -8.63
N GLY A 58 -2.57 -1.88 -7.68
CA GLY A 58 -3.66 -2.81 -7.98
C GLY A 58 -4.25 -3.48 -6.75
N ALA A 59 -5.18 -4.42 -6.96
CA ALA A 59 -5.67 -5.25 -5.89
C ALA A 59 -4.63 -6.32 -5.51
N THR A 60 -4.42 -6.53 -4.23
CA THR A 60 -3.50 -7.56 -3.73
C THR A 60 -3.82 -8.95 -4.30
N GLY A 61 -5.09 -9.29 -4.50
CA GLY A 61 -5.51 -10.60 -5.04
C GLY A 61 -5.15 -10.75 -6.51
N ALA A 62 -5.27 -9.66 -7.26
CA ALA A 62 -4.80 -9.62 -8.65
C ALA A 62 -3.27 -9.76 -8.70
N PHE A 63 -2.53 -9.10 -7.81
CA PHE A 63 -1.07 -9.26 -7.74
C PHE A 63 -0.65 -10.66 -7.34
N TYR A 64 -1.33 -11.28 -6.37
CA TYR A 64 -1.10 -12.67 -6.01
C TYR A 64 -1.20 -13.57 -7.26
N THR A 65 -2.31 -13.46 -8.01
CA THR A 65 -2.51 -14.23 -9.26
C THR A 65 -1.44 -13.93 -10.30
N GLN A 66 -1.08 -12.65 -10.50
CA GLN A 66 -0.03 -12.25 -11.44
C GLN A 66 1.33 -12.83 -11.05
N ILE A 67 1.71 -12.78 -9.77
CA ILE A 67 2.95 -13.36 -9.24
C ILE A 67 2.98 -14.86 -9.48
N LYS A 68 1.87 -15.57 -9.18
CA LYS A 68 1.74 -17.01 -9.47
C LYS A 68 1.87 -17.34 -10.96
N ASN A 69 1.46 -16.41 -11.82
CA ASN A 69 1.58 -16.54 -13.28
C ASN A 69 2.93 -16.01 -13.82
N GLY A 70 3.91 -15.73 -12.96
CA GLY A 70 5.27 -15.35 -13.37
C GLY A 70 5.47 -13.86 -13.67
N ALA A 71 4.56 -12.99 -13.23
CA ALA A 71 4.77 -11.55 -13.36
C ALA A 71 6.08 -11.11 -12.67
N PRO A 72 6.87 -10.22 -13.30
CA PRO A 72 8.25 -9.94 -12.90
C PRO A 72 8.35 -8.94 -11.74
N PHE A 73 7.60 -9.15 -10.66
CA PHE A 73 7.70 -8.34 -9.45
C PHE A 73 8.81 -8.84 -8.53
N ASP A 74 9.47 -7.90 -7.84
CA ASP A 74 10.55 -8.19 -6.90
C ASP A 74 10.06 -8.11 -5.45
N VAL A 75 9.13 -7.20 -5.16
CA VAL A 75 8.52 -7.03 -3.83
C VAL A 75 7.01 -6.93 -3.98
N LEU A 76 6.28 -7.55 -3.05
CA LEU A 76 4.85 -7.35 -2.86
C LEU A 76 4.62 -6.57 -1.56
N LEU A 77 3.92 -5.43 -1.64
CA LEU A 77 3.31 -4.73 -0.51
C LEU A 77 1.80 -5.01 -0.55
N ALA A 78 1.36 -5.96 0.26
CA ALA A 78 -0.01 -6.47 0.27
C ALA A 78 -0.87 -5.75 1.31
N ALA A 79 -2.16 -5.63 1.01
CA ALA A 79 -3.16 -5.12 1.97
C ALA A 79 -3.69 -6.17 2.96
N ASP A 80 -3.10 -7.37 2.99
CA ASP A 80 -3.35 -8.45 3.94
C ASP A 80 -2.04 -9.16 4.31
N ASP A 81 -2.08 -10.00 5.34
CA ASP A 81 -1.03 -10.93 5.75
C ASP A 81 -1.20 -12.32 5.13
N GLU A 82 -2.44 -12.72 4.81
CA GLU A 82 -2.78 -14.04 4.26
C GLU A 82 -2.02 -14.38 2.96
N ARG A 83 -2.07 -13.51 1.96
CA ARG A 83 -1.47 -13.80 0.64
C ARG A 83 0.06 -13.78 0.65
N PRO A 84 0.74 -12.83 1.31
CA PRO A 84 2.19 -12.93 1.52
C PRO A 84 2.58 -14.22 2.25
N ALA A 85 1.84 -14.62 3.31
CA ALA A 85 2.11 -15.87 4.02
C ALA A 85 1.88 -17.10 3.13
N ARG A 86 0.87 -17.06 2.26
CA ARG A 86 0.61 -18.12 1.28
C ARG A 86 1.72 -18.23 0.24
N LEU A 87 2.19 -17.12 -0.33
CA LEU A 87 3.35 -17.11 -1.24
C LEU A 87 4.60 -17.69 -0.57
N GLU A 88 4.81 -17.38 0.71
CA GLU A 88 5.91 -17.92 1.50
C GLU A 88 5.79 -19.45 1.67
N LYS A 89 4.60 -19.95 2.03
CA LYS A 89 4.33 -21.39 2.13
C LYS A 89 4.51 -22.12 0.80
N GLU A 90 4.16 -21.46 -0.30
CA GLU A 90 4.31 -22.01 -1.66
C GLU A 90 5.75 -21.93 -2.20
N GLY A 91 6.68 -21.31 -1.45
CA GLY A 91 8.09 -21.24 -1.81
C GLY A 91 8.41 -20.20 -2.89
N ASP A 92 7.56 -19.19 -3.05
CA ASP A 92 7.66 -18.11 -4.04
C ASP A 92 8.29 -16.83 -3.47
N THR A 93 8.75 -16.85 -2.23
CA THR A 93 9.37 -15.72 -1.54
C THR A 93 10.80 -16.01 -1.09
N VAL A 94 11.54 -14.96 -0.74
CA VAL A 94 12.78 -15.10 0.02
C VAL A 94 12.42 -15.43 1.47
N PRO A 95 12.90 -16.56 2.04
CA PRO A 95 12.58 -16.95 3.41
C PRO A 95 12.95 -15.87 4.44
N GLY A 96 12.05 -15.60 5.38
CA GLY A 96 12.28 -14.62 6.46
C GLY A 96 12.24 -13.15 6.01
N SER A 97 11.90 -12.87 4.74
CA SER A 97 11.77 -11.50 4.25
C SER A 97 10.41 -10.85 4.55
N ARG A 98 9.40 -11.66 4.91
CA ARG A 98 8.04 -11.19 5.17
C ARG A 98 7.96 -10.47 6.52
N PHE A 99 7.29 -9.32 6.55
CA PHE A 99 6.96 -8.61 7.79
C PHE A 99 5.75 -7.69 7.61
N THR A 100 5.06 -7.39 8.71
CA THR A 100 3.97 -6.40 8.73
C THR A 100 4.53 -4.98 8.68
N TYR A 101 4.21 -4.24 7.62
CA TYR A 101 4.67 -2.85 7.46
C TYR A 101 3.63 -1.82 7.91
N ALA A 102 2.34 -2.18 7.94
CA ALA A 102 1.26 -1.28 8.34
C ALA A 102 0.01 -2.05 8.80
N THR A 103 -0.90 -1.35 9.46
CA THR A 103 -2.29 -1.75 9.63
C THR A 103 -3.19 -0.63 9.12
N GLY A 104 -4.07 -0.98 8.19
CA GLY A 104 -5.00 -0.06 7.53
C GLY A 104 -6.20 0.33 8.37
N GLN A 105 -6.82 1.46 8.03
CA GLN A 105 -8.08 1.92 8.61
C GLN A 105 -9.14 2.05 7.51
N LEU A 106 -10.28 1.40 7.73
CA LEU A 106 -11.44 1.46 6.85
C LEU A 106 -12.25 2.73 7.16
N VAL A 107 -12.64 3.46 6.12
CA VAL A 107 -13.53 4.62 6.25
C VAL A 107 -14.69 4.51 5.29
N LEU A 108 -15.85 4.96 5.72
CA LEU A 108 -16.93 5.35 4.83
C LEU A 108 -16.68 6.79 4.40
N TRP A 109 -16.63 7.06 3.10
CA TRP A 109 -16.32 8.39 2.59
C TRP A 109 -17.27 8.79 1.48
N SER A 110 -17.57 10.09 1.41
CA SER A 110 -18.19 10.76 0.28
C SER A 110 -17.38 11.98 -0.11
N ALA A 111 -17.25 12.24 -1.41
CA ALA A 111 -16.72 13.51 -1.91
C ALA A 111 -17.65 14.70 -1.60
N LYS A 112 -18.93 14.45 -1.26
CA LYS A 112 -19.90 15.47 -0.88
C LYS A 112 -19.76 15.81 0.62
N PRO A 113 -19.51 17.08 0.98
CA PRO A 113 -19.52 17.50 2.37
C PRO A 113 -20.88 17.25 3.03
N GLY A 114 -20.86 16.81 4.29
CA GLY A 114 -22.05 16.57 5.10
C GLY A 114 -22.94 15.38 4.71
N LEU A 115 -22.56 14.57 3.71
CA LEU A 115 -23.33 13.36 3.37
C LEU A 115 -23.08 12.21 4.36
N VAL A 116 -21.83 12.03 4.77
CA VAL A 116 -21.44 11.02 5.77
C VAL A 116 -21.29 11.72 7.11
N ASP A 117 -22.13 11.34 8.06
CA ASP A 117 -22.05 11.78 9.45
C ASP A 117 -21.01 10.98 10.24
N ASP A 118 -20.61 11.51 11.41
CA ASP A 118 -19.56 10.94 12.26
C ASP A 118 -19.94 9.58 12.91
N GLU A 119 -21.16 9.09 12.71
CA GLU A 119 -21.64 7.79 13.20
C GLU A 119 -21.96 6.80 12.06
N GLY A 120 -21.80 7.21 10.81
CA GLY A 120 -22.20 6.41 9.64
C GLY A 120 -23.71 6.15 9.54
N ALA A 121 -24.54 6.94 10.22
CA ALA A 121 -26.00 6.83 10.23
C ALA A 121 -26.62 6.95 8.82
N VAL A 122 -25.94 7.63 7.89
CA VAL A 122 -26.29 7.66 6.47
C VAL A 122 -26.56 6.26 5.88
N LEU A 123 -25.82 5.23 6.32
CA LEU A 123 -26.02 3.84 5.88
C LEU A 123 -27.39 3.28 6.27
N LYS A 124 -27.91 3.68 7.43
CA LYS A 124 -29.22 3.28 7.94
C LYS A 124 -30.34 4.07 7.28
N HIS A 125 -30.15 5.39 7.13
CA HIS A 125 -31.14 6.25 6.46
C HIS A 125 -31.31 5.88 4.99
N GLY A 126 -30.23 5.45 4.33
CA GLY A 126 -30.27 4.98 2.96
C GLY A 126 -30.65 6.09 1.96
N GLN A 127 -30.50 7.36 2.29
CA GLN A 127 -30.81 8.49 1.41
C GLN A 127 -29.67 8.77 0.40
N PHE A 128 -29.32 7.74 -0.36
CA PHE A 128 -28.34 7.75 -1.44
C PHE A 128 -28.67 6.64 -2.44
N GLY A 129 -28.23 6.81 -3.68
CA GLY A 129 -28.43 5.90 -4.80
C GLY A 129 -27.44 4.74 -4.82
N LYS A 130 -26.14 5.04 -4.85
CA LYS A 130 -25.07 4.03 -4.98
C LYS A 130 -24.00 4.15 -3.89
N ILE A 131 -23.57 3.00 -3.39
CA ILE A 131 -22.44 2.85 -2.45
C ILE A 131 -21.37 1.95 -3.05
N ALA A 132 -20.14 2.45 -3.11
CA ALA A 132 -19.02 1.72 -3.70
C ALA A 132 -18.29 0.85 -2.66
N ILE A 133 -17.92 -0.36 -3.04
CA ILE A 133 -16.99 -1.23 -2.31
C ILE A 133 -15.91 -1.77 -3.25
N ALA A 134 -14.78 -2.19 -2.71
CA ALA A 134 -13.83 -3.00 -3.47
C ALA A 134 -14.31 -4.46 -3.52
N ASN A 135 -13.95 -5.21 -4.56
CA ASN A 135 -14.31 -6.62 -4.69
C ASN A 135 -13.75 -7.41 -3.50
N PRO A 136 -14.60 -7.95 -2.61
CA PRO A 136 -14.14 -8.57 -1.36
C PRO A 136 -13.31 -9.83 -1.59
N LYS A 137 -13.42 -10.47 -2.76
CA LYS A 137 -12.58 -11.63 -3.12
C LYS A 137 -11.15 -11.24 -3.47
N ASN A 138 -10.95 -10.01 -3.96
CA ASN A 138 -9.67 -9.54 -4.47
C ASN A 138 -8.98 -8.53 -3.54
N ALA A 139 -9.77 -7.78 -2.76
CA ALA A 139 -9.30 -6.63 -1.99
C ALA A 139 -9.70 -6.74 -0.50
N PRO A 140 -8.74 -6.72 0.44
CA PRO A 140 -8.99 -6.82 1.89
C PRO A 140 -9.94 -5.76 2.45
N TYR A 141 -9.85 -4.53 1.95
CA TYR A 141 -10.79 -3.48 2.36
C TYR A 141 -12.22 -3.72 1.84
N GLY A 142 -12.38 -4.46 0.74
CA GLY A 142 -13.69 -4.93 0.28
C GLY A 142 -14.27 -5.95 1.25
N ALA A 143 -13.46 -6.90 1.70
CA ALA A 143 -13.85 -7.86 2.73
C ALA A 143 -14.22 -7.15 4.04
N ALA A 144 -13.39 -6.20 4.50
CA ALA A 144 -13.68 -5.40 5.69
C ALA A 144 -14.96 -4.57 5.56
N ALA A 145 -15.26 -4.03 4.37
CA ALA A 145 -16.54 -3.35 4.11
C ALA A 145 -17.73 -4.29 4.23
N VAL A 146 -17.64 -5.51 3.69
CA VAL A 146 -18.68 -6.53 3.83
C VAL A 146 -18.88 -6.94 5.28
N GLU A 147 -17.80 -7.15 6.04
CA GLU A 147 -17.86 -7.43 7.48
C GLU A 147 -18.54 -6.30 8.24
N ALA A 148 -18.21 -5.05 7.94
CA ALA A 148 -18.82 -3.89 8.58
C ALA A 148 -20.32 -3.82 8.30
N MET A 149 -20.74 -3.99 7.04
CA MET A 149 -22.15 -4.02 6.68
C MET A 149 -22.90 -5.18 7.37
N ASN A 150 -22.28 -6.35 7.49
CA ASN A 150 -22.86 -7.50 8.18
C ASN A 150 -23.04 -7.24 9.68
N LYS A 151 -22.00 -6.75 10.36
CA LYS A 151 -22.06 -6.46 11.80
C LYS A 151 -22.97 -5.29 12.15
N LEU A 152 -23.18 -4.36 11.21
CA LEU A 152 -24.19 -3.30 11.32
C LEU A 152 -25.62 -3.81 11.04
N GLY A 153 -25.79 -5.03 10.53
CA GLY A 153 -27.09 -5.57 10.13
C GLY A 153 -27.67 -4.93 8.85
N LEU A 154 -26.83 -4.30 8.02
CA LEU A 154 -27.26 -3.50 6.87
C LEU A 154 -26.99 -4.16 5.51
N ALA A 155 -26.31 -5.31 5.47
CA ALA A 155 -25.89 -5.95 4.22
C ALA A 155 -27.05 -6.15 3.22
N ALA A 156 -28.18 -6.71 3.66
CA ALA A 156 -29.35 -6.94 2.80
C ALA A 156 -29.95 -5.62 2.25
N ALA A 157 -30.01 -4.57 3.07
CA ALA A 157 -30.53 -3.26 2.68
C ALA A 157 -29.60 -2.51 1.71
N LEU A 158 -28.29 -2.72 1.83
CA LEU A 158 -27.27 -2.06 1.01
C LEU A 158 -26.99 -2.81 -0.30
N GLN A 159 -27.22 -4.13 -0.35
CA GLN A 159 -26.95 -4.98 -1.50
C GLN A 159 -27.43 -4.43 -2.85
N PRO A 160 -28.69 -3.94 -3.03
CA PRO A 160 -29.15 -3.42 -4.31
C PRO A 160 -28.47 -2.10 -4.74
N LYS A 161 -27.77 -1.42 -3.82
CA LYS A 161 -27.08 -0.14 -4.04
C LYS A 161 -25.59 -0.31 -4.31
N LEU A 162 -25.05 -1.52 -4.15
CA LEU A 162 -23.62 -1.75 -4.27
C LEU A 162 -23.13 -1.53 -5.69
N VAL A 163 -22.00 -0.84 -5.80
CA VAL A 163 -21.15 -0.81 -7.00
C VAL A 163 -19.79 -1.36 -6.59
N THR A 164 -19.30 -2.35 -7.32
CA THR A 164 -18.05 -3.04 -6.97
C THR A 164 -16.93 -2.61 -7.90
N GLY A 165 -15.84 -2.08 -7.32
CA GLY A 165 -14.58 -1.85 -8.02
C GLY A 165 -13.63 -3.04 -7.86
N GLU A 166 -12.83 -3.34 -8.86
CA GLU A 166 -11.84 -4.43 -8.85
C GLU A 166 -10.75 -4.23 -7.78
N SER A 167 -10.42 -2.98 -7.47
CA SER A 167 -9.51 -2.61 -6.39
C SER A 167 -10.05 -1.41 -5.63
N ILE A 168 -9.50 -1.18 -4.45
CA ILE A 168 -9.87 0.01 -3.66
C ILE A 168 -9.47 1.34 -4.32
N GLY A 169 -8.49 1.32 -5.23
CA GLY A 169 -8.20 2.49 -6.07
C GLY A 169 -9.36 2.80 -7.01
N GLN A 170 -9.95 1.78 -7.64
CA GLN A 170 -11.12 1.95 -8.49
C GLN A 170 -12.36 2.34 -7.69
N THR A 171 -12.57 1.73 -6.52
CA THR A 171 -13.64 2.10 -5.59
C THR A 171 -13.55 3.57 -5.19
N TYR A 172 -12.36 4.05 -4.81
CA TYR A 172 -12.12 5.47 -4.54
C TYR A 172 -12.49 6.35 -5.74
N ASN A 173 -12.07 5.95 -6.95
CA ASN A 173 -12.39 6.72 -8.16
C ASN A 173 -13.90 6.81 -8.42
N PHE A 174 -14.67 5.73 -8.21
CA PHE A 174 -16.12 5.79 -8.35
C PHE A 174 -16.76 6.85 -7.44
N ILE A 175 -16.25 7.00 -6.23
CA ILE A 175 -16.75 7.99 -5.26
C ILE A 175 -16.26 9.39 -5.64
N ALA A 176 -14.97 9.51 -5.96
CA ALA A 176 -14.34 10.79 -6.30
C ALA A 176 -14.93 11.43 -7.57
N THR A 177 -15.40 10.62 -8.53
CA THR A 177 -16.06 11.11 -9.76
C THR A 177 -17.59 11.17 -9.65
N GLY A 178 -18.17 10.84 -8.49
CA GLY A 178 -19.61 10.87 -8.27
C GLY A 178 -20.41 9.73 -8.92
N ASN A 179 -19.75 8.70 -9.47
CA ASN A 179 -20.42 7.49 -9.98
C ASN A 179 -21.05 6.66 -8.84
N ALA A 180 -20.52 6.81 -7.62
CA ALA A 180 -21.16 6.44 -6.37
C ALA A 180 -21.14 7.64 -5.43
N GLU A 181 -22.19 7.81 -4.64
CA GLU A 181 -22.31 8.98 -3.75
C GLU A 181 -21.42 8.84 -2.51
N LEU A 182 -21.19 7.61 -2.08
CA LEU A 182 -20.28 7.26 -1.00
C LEU A 182 -19.73 5.85 -1.19
N GLY A 183 -18.79 5.45 -0.34
CA GLY A 183 -18.30 4.09 -0.34
C GLY A 183 -17.21 3.85 0.69
N PHE A 184 -16.83 2.59 0.83
CA PHE A 184 -15.80 2.18 1.76
C PHE A 184 -14.42 2.23 1.10
N VAL A 185 -13.52 3.03 1.65
CA VAL A 185 -12.15 3.26 1.15
C VAL A 185 -11.13 3.19 2.30
N ALA A 186 -9.85 3.34 1.97
CA ALA A 186 -8.79 3.43 2.97
C ALA A 186 -8.64 4.88 3.44
N LEU A 187 -8.42 5.08 4.74
CA LEU A 187 -8.19 6.42 5.31
C LEU A 187 -7.08 7.17 4.57
N ALA A 188 -5.99 6.48 4.21
CA ALA A 188 -4.86 7.04 3.47
C ALA A 188 -5.20 7.62 2.09
N GLN A 189 -6.31 7.19 1.48
CA GLN A 189 -6.72 7.75 0.18
C GLN A 189 -7.41 9.10 0.34
N VAL A 190 -8.05 9.34 1.49
CA VAL A 190 -8.86 10.54 1.74
C VAL A 190 -8.13 11.58 2.59
N LEU A 191 -7.01 11.22 3.23
CA LEU A 191 -6.18 12.16 3.98
C LEU A 191 -5.06 12.80 3.15
N ASP A 192 -4.78 14.06 3.43
CA ASP A 192 -3.60 14.82 3.05
C ASP A 192 -3.06 15.58 4.26
N GLY A 193 -1.78 15.37 4.61
CA GLY A 193 -1.19 15.95 5.82
C GLY A 193 -1.98 15.68 7.11
N GLY A 194 -2.58 14.49 7.25
CA GLY A 194 -3.41 14.12 8.39
C GLY A 194 -4.81 14.75 8.43
N LYS A 195 -5.21 15.51 7.40
CA LYS A 195 -6.53 16.15 7.29
C LYS A 195 -7.32 15.56 6.14
N LEU A 196 -8.65 15.53 6.27
CA LEU A 196 -9.53 15.12 5.17
C LEU A 196 -9.36 16.08 3.99
N LYS A 197 -9.03 15.54 2.80
CA LYS A 197 -8.86 16.31 1.55
C LYS A 197 -10.12 17.09 1.18
N SER A 198 -11.26 16.39 1.22
CA SER A 198 -12.56 16.92 0.84
C SER A 198 -13.69 15.99 1.29
N GLY A 199 -14.90 16.55 1.28
CA GLY A 199 -16.11 15.79 1.49
C GLY A 199 -16.40 15.52 2.97
N SER A 200 -16.88 14.32 3.27
CA SER A 200 -17.22 13.89 4.61
C SER A 200 -16.89 12.40 4.79
N MET A 201 -16.55 12.00 6.01
CA MET A 201 -16.16 10.62 6.28
C MET A 201 -16.58 10.17 7.67
N TRP A 202 -16.68 8.86 7.81
CA TRP A 202 -16.78 8.15 9.08
C TRP A 202 -15.68 7.10 9.16
N VAL A 203 -14.86 7.16 10.19
CA VAL A 203 -13.88 6.10 10.47
C VAL A 203 -14.63 4.92 11.07
N VAL A 204 -14.62 3.79 10.37
CA VAL A 204 -15.38 2.61 10.79
C VAL A 204 -14.75 2.04 12.06
N PRO A 205 -15.50 1.90 13.17
CA PRO A 205 -14.96 1.35 14.41
C PRO A 205 -14.44 -0.08 14.24
N ALA A 206 -13.31 -0.37 14.90
CA ALA A 206 -12.60 -1.65 14.78
C ALA A 206 -13.47 -2.88 15.14
N GLN A 207 -14.50 -2.73 15.97
CA GLN A 207 -15.42 -3.84 16.27
C GLN A 207 -16.20 -4.34 15.04
N TYR A 208 -16.30 -3.53 13.97
CA TYR A 208 -17.08 -3.85 12.78
C TYR A 208 -16.32 -4.66 11.72
N HIS A 209 -15.02 -4.86 11.85
CA HIS A 209 -14.25 -5.68 10.90
C HIS A 209 -12.97 -6.22 11.54
N ALA A 210 -12.36 -7.24 10.95
CA ALA A 210 -11.03 -7.69 11.32
C ALA A 210 -9.98 -6.59 11.04
N PRO A 211 -8.89 -6.51 11.83
CA PRO A 211 -7.79 -5.60 11.54
C PRO A 211 -7.22 -5.83 10.13
N ILE A 212 -6.98 -4.74 9.39
CA ILE A 212 -6.43 -4.80 8.03
C ILE A 212 -4.90 -4.80 8.11
N ILE A 213 -4.33 -5.93 8.54
CA ILE A 213 -2.87 -6.14 8.64
C ILE A 213 -2.26 -6.13 7.25
N GLN A 214 -1.12 -5.48 7.03
CA GLN A 214 -0.50 -5.35 5.71
C GLN A 214 0.95 -5.84 5.75
N ASP A 215 1.23 -6.91 5.01
CA ASP A 215 2.55 -7.52 4.94
C ASP A 215 3.30 -7.13 3.66
N ALA A 216 4.61 -6.94 3.82
CA ALA A 216 5.57 -6.78 2.74
C ALA A 216 6.37 -8.07 2.62
N VAL A 217 6.77 -8.47 1.40
CA VAL A 217 7.62 -9.65 1.19
C VAL A 217 8.48 -9.51 -0.08
N ILE A 218 9.72 -10.03 -0.04
CA ILE A 218 10.57 -10.14 -1.23
C ILE A 218 10.21 -11.44 -1.96
N LEU A 219 9.96 -11.33 -3.25
CA LEU A 219 9.66 -12.48 -4.12
C LEU A 219 10.95 -13.20 -4.51
N LYS A 220 10.87 -14.52 -4.70
CA LYS A 220 12.02 -15.42 -4.90
C LYS A 220 12.94 -14.97 -6.03
N ARG A 221 12.38 -14.46 -7.13
CA ARG A 221 13.16 -13.93 -8.27
C ARG A 221 14.12 -12.79 -7.90
N ALA A 222 13.83 -12.06 -6.83
CA ALA A 222 14.59 -10.92 -6.37
C ALA A 222 15.55 -11.25 -5.20
N ALA A 223 15.81 -12.53 -4.92
CA ALA A 223 16.72 -12.96 -3.83
C ALA A 223 18.10 -12.27 -3.87
N ASN A 224 18.59 -11.99 -5.08
CA ASN A 224 19.89 -11.36 -5.32
C ASN A 224 19.77 -9.88 -5.73
N ASN A 225 18.58 -9.27 -5.71
CA ASN A 225 18.40 -7.87 -6.04
C ASN A 225 18.71 -6.99 -4.80
N PRO A 226 19.81 -6.20 -4.79
CA PRO A 226 20.14 -5.33 -3.67
C PRO A 226 19.10 -4.21 -3.48
N ALA A 227 18.49 -3.69 -4.55
CA ALA A 227 17.43 -2.69 -4.45
C ALA A 227 16.19 -3.24 -3.75
N ALA A 228 15.85 -4.53 -3.92
CA ALA A 228 14.74 -5.15 -3.21
C ALA A 228 14.99 -5.23 -1.70
N LYS A 229 16.20 -5.60 -1.29
CA LYS A 229 16.60 -5.62 0.14
C LYS A 229 16.60 -4.20 0.72
N ALA A 230 17.18 -3.24 0.01
CA ALA A 230 17.22 -1.85 0.43
C ALA A 230 15.82 -1.25 0.58
N TRP A 231 14.89 -1.57 -0.33
CA TRP A 231 13.49 -1.14 -0.22
C TRP A 231 12.81 -1.67 1.04
N MET A 232 13.00 -2.96 1.33
CA MET A 232 12.43 -3.58 2.55
C MET A 232 13.02 -3.01 3.83
N GLU A 233 14.32 -2.69 3.85
CA GLU A 233 14.95 -2.03 4.99
C GLU A 233 14.51 -0.57 5.13
N LEU A 234 14.31 0.16 4.02
CA LEU A 234 13.76 1.51 4.05
C LEU A 234 12.41 1.55 4.77
N LEU A 235 11.51 0.60 4.48
CA LEU A 235 10.19 0.51 5.11
C LEU A 235 10.26 0.36 6.64
N LYS A 236 11.34 -0.20 7.18
CA LYS A 236 11.55 -0.41 8.62
C LYS A 236 12.13 0.81 9.33
N THR A 237 12.66 1.79 8.60
CA THR A 237 13.31 2.96 9.21
C THR A 237 12.31 3.83 9.98
N PRO A 238 12.72 4.50 11.08
CA PRO A 238 11.84 5.38 11.84
C PRO A 238 11.17 6.47 10.99
N GLN A 239 11.92 7.04 10.04
CA GLN A 239 11.41 8.07 9.13
C GLN A 239 10.29 7.53 8.22
N SER A 240 10.46 6.35 7.63
CA SER A 240 9.42 5.72 6.82
C SER A 240 8.19 5.36 7.65
N LYS A 241 8.38 4.84 8.87
CA LYS A 241 7.25 4.56 9.78
C LYS A 241 6.46 5.82 10.08
N GLU A 242 7.12 6.95 10.32
CA GLU A 242 6.43 8.21 10.58
C GLU A 242 5.72 8.76 9.34
N LEU A 243 6.35 8.68 8.17
CA LEU A 243 5.69 9.00 6.91
C LEU A 243 4.44 8.16 6.71
N ILE A 244 4.50 6.85 6.95
CA ILE A 244 3.35 5.95 6.84
C ILE A 244 2.25 6.33 7.85
N ARG A 245 2.60 6.65 9.10
CA ARG A 245 1.63 7.14 10.10
C ARG A 245 0.93 8.42 9.68
N SER A 246 1.63 9.34 9.01
CA SER A 246 1.04 10.59 8.53
C SER A 246 -0.10 10.40 7.52
N TYR A 247 -0.16 9.24 6.86
CA TYR A 247 -1.28 8.83 5.99
C TYR A 247 -2.40 8.08 6.72
N GLY A 248 -2.36 7.95 8.06
CA GLY A 248 -3.42 7.31 8.85
C GLY A 248 -3.28 5.80 9.00
N TYR A 249 -2.08 5.25 8.79
CA TYR A 249 -1.78 3.85 9.11
C TYR A 249 -1.26 3.71 10.54
N ALA A 250 -1.62 2.60 11.20
CA ALA A 250 -0.91 2.18 12.40
C ALA A 250 0.36 1.43 12.00
N VAL A 251 1.48 1.74 12.66
CA VAL A 251 2.80 1.12 12.40
C VAL A 251 3.48 0.81 13.73
N LYS A 252 3.86 -0.46 13.92
CA LYS A 252 4.66 -0.94 15.05
C LYS A 252 6.15 -0.69 14.79
#